data_AF-A0A174BRV6-F1
#
_entry.id   AF-A0A174BRV6-F1
#
_cell.length_a   1.000
_cell.length_b   1.000
_cell.length_c   1.000
_cell.angle_alpha   90.00
_cell.angle_beta   90.00
_cell.angle_gamma   90.00
#
_symmetry.space_group_name_H-M   'P 1'
#
loop_
_entity.id
_entity.type
_entity.pdbx_description
1 polymer ?
#
loop_
_entity_poly.entity_id
_entity_poly.type
_entity_poly.pdbx_seq_one_letter_code
_entity_poly.pdbx_strand_id
1 'polypeptide(L)'
;MFKKSKKSKESVQGFTLVELIIIVAILGVLLVILAPAYTKYIERSRESTDLANAKSAYNELMMNVAEKEEEPEPISFKLKQKHPGWQSPLPITVGSASFDGTNTDNWVGTPGRNGTCVVSYEKNKGVIFTWSGGTEDAAARPTYKGDLLETVTFLKGVFSKRNEGTMQNNEAFYSKQTFTINGKSYTTRVYYADSAAFKDALKGYEPKPVSYKDSPFFPLEAWHNDNQTQGFAYYTYGEGGTINMFTYVNEEKVYQSTDEGKHWRDITPREK
;
A
#
# COMPACT_ATOMS: atom_id res chain seq x y z
N MET A 1 8.21 -71.29 55.73
CA MET A 1 7.00 -70.47 55.57
C MET A 1 7.31 -69.39 54.53
N PHE A 2 6.96 -69.60 53.26
CA PHE A 2 7.15 -68.63 52.17
C PHE A 2 5.78 -68.29 51.58
N LYS A 3 5.28 -67.10 51.91
CA LYS A 3 3.98 -66.59 51.45
C LYS A 3 4.19 -65.94 50.08
N LYS A 4 3.74 -66.60 49.01
CA LYS A 4 3.75 -66.07 47.63
C LYS A 4 2.86 -64.83 47.58
N SER A 5 3.45 -63.63 47.47
CA SER A 5 2.71 -62.40 47.20
C SER A 5 2.23 -62.40 45.76
N LYS A 6 0.91 -62.40 45.55
CA LYS A 6 0.26 -62.37 44.23
C LYS A 6 0.25 -60.91 43.76
N LYS A 7 1.24 -60.54 42.94
CA LYS A 7 1.32 -59.20 42.32
C LYS A 7 0.12 -59.02 41.38
N SER A 8 -0.86 -58.21 41.76
CA SER A 8 -1.96 -57.83 40.89
C SER A 8 -1.39 -57.02 39.72
N LYS A 9 -1.53 -57.54 38.49
CA LYS A 9 -1.34 -56.72 37.29
C LYS A 9 -2.49 -55.71 37.28
N GLU A 10 -2.20 -54.45 37.58
CA GLU A 10 -3.12 -53.37 37.23
C GLU A 10 -3.29 -53.41 35.71
N SER A 11 -4.51 -53.72 35.26
CA SER A 11 -4.86 -53.63 33.85
C SER A 11 -4.89 -52.14 33.50
N VAL A 12 -3.87 -51.67 32.78
CA VAL A 12 -3.94 -50.35 32.15
C VAL A 12 -5.08 -50.41 31.14
N GLN A 13 -6.21 -49.83 31.50
CA GLN A 13 -7.40 -49.77 30.65
C GLN A 13 -7.09 -48.83 29.50
N GLY A 14 -6.89 -49.38 28.30
CA GLY A 14 -6.64 -48.60 27.09
C GLY A 14 -7.91 -47.87 26.63
N PHE A 15 -7.74 -46.70 26.02
CA PHE A 15 -8.83 -45.96 25.38
C PHE A 15 -9.49 -46.80 24.28
N THR A 16 -10.82 -46.76 24.20
CA THR A 16 -11.55 -47.36 23.09
C THR A 16 -11.49 -46.46 21.86
N LEU A 17 -11.59 -47.07 20.67
CA LEU A 17 -11.59 -46.33 19.40
C LEU A 17 -12.79 -45.38 19.29
N VAL A 18 -13.92 -45.74 19.90
CA VAL A 18 -15.14 -44.92 19.95
C VAL A 18 -14.93 -43.68 20.83
N GLU A 19 -14.32 -43.82 22.00
CA GLU A 19 -14.00 -42.67 22.88
C GLU A 19 -13.07 -41.68 22.17
N LEU A 20 -12.07 -42.18 21.43
CA LEU A 20 -11.18 -41.33 20.66
C LEU A 20 -11.92 -40.55 19.56
N ILE A 21 -12.84 -41.18 18.84
CA ILE A 21 -13.65 -40.52 17.80
C ILE A 21 -14.49 -39.40 18.40
N ILE A 22 -15.14 -39.64 19.55
CA ILE A 22 -15.98 -38.63 20.22
C ILE A 22 -15.12 -37.44 20.66
N ILE A 23 -13.92 -37.68 21.20
CA ILE A 23 -12.99 -36.62 21.62
C ILE A 23 -12.57 -35.77 20.42
N VAL A 24 -12.18 -36.40 19.31
CA VAL A 24 -11.80 -35.68 18.08
C VAL A 24 -12.98 -34.88 17.52
N ALA A 25 -14.20 -35.41 17.59
CA ALA A 25 -15.41 -34.69 17.17
C ALA A 25 -15.67 -33.44 18.03
N ILE A 26 -15.58 -33.56 19.36
CA ILE A 26 -15.76 -32.42 20.27
C ILE A 26 -14.65 -31.38 20.05
N LEU A 27 -13.39 -31.81 19.91
CA LEU A 27 -12.26 -30.92 19.59
C LEU A 27 -12.47 -30.18 18.27
N GLY A 28 -12.99 -30.87 17.24
CA GLY A 28 -13.33 -30.26 15.96
C GLY A 28 -14.36 -29.13 16.11
N VAL A 29 -15.44 -29.35 16.84
CA VAL A 29 -16.47 -28.32 17.09
C VAL A 29 -15.89 -27.13 17.87
N LEU A 30 -15.07 -27.37 18.89
CA LEU A 30 -14.43 -26.31 19.67
C LEU A 30 -13.49 -25.44 18.82
N LEU A 31 -12.70 -26.06 17.93
CA LEU A 31 -11.79 -25.32 17.04
C LEU A 31 -12.53 -24.40 16.07
N VAL A 32 -13.69 -24.83 15.56
CA VAL A 32 -14.51 -23.99 14.65
C VAL A 32 -14.99 -22.72 15.34
N ILE A 33 -15.39 -22.80 16.62
CA ILE A 33 -15.83 -21.65 17.40
C ILE A 33 -14.65 -20.75 17.79
N LEU A 34 -13.50 -21.34 18.14
CA LEU A 34 -12.34 -20.63 18.65
C LEU A 34 -11.54 -19.88 17.56
N ALA A 35 -11.42 -20.46 16.38
CA ALA A 35 -10.61 -19.92 15.29
C ALA A 35 -10.91 -18.45 14.93
N PRO A 36 -12.16 -18.01 14.68
CA PRO A 36 -12.45 -16.61 14.34
C PRO A 36 -12.20 -15.63 15.50
N ALA A 37 -12.38 -16.08 16.76
CA ALA A 37 -12.06 -15.26 17.91
C ALA A 37 -10.54 -15.02 17.99
N TYR A 38 -9.75 -16.09 17.86
CA TYR A 38 -8.29 -16.04 17.93
C TYR A 38 -7.67 -15.13 16.86
N THR A 39 -8.17 -15.18 15.61
CA THR A 39 -7.70 -14.30 14.54
C THR A 39 -7.97 -12.82 14.84
N LYS A 40 -9.14 -12.49 15.38
CA LYS A 40 -9.48 -11.12 15.81
C LYS A 40 -8.56 -10.62 16.93
N TYR A 41 -8.22 -11.47 17.90
CA TYR A 41 -7.30 -11.11 18.99
C TYR A 41 -5.88 -10.83 18.48
N ILE A 42 -5.35 -11.70 17.61
CA ILE A 42 -4.03 -11.48 16.99
C ILE A 42 -4.02 -10.16 16.22
N GLU A 43 -5.09 -9.88 15.47
CA GLU A 43 -5.16 -8.67 14.67
C GLU A 43 -5.20 -7.41 15.54
N ARG A 44 -6.00 -7.40 16.61
CA ARG A 44 -5.98 -6.30 17.59
C ARG A 44 -4.63 -6.12 18.26
N SER A 45 -3.88 -7.20 18.50
CA SER A 45 -2.52 -7.10 19.03
C SER A 45 -1.57 -6.43 18.05
N ARG A 46 -1.72 -6.68 16.75
CA ARG A 46 -0.93 -6.01 15.69
C ARG A 46 -1.28 -4.54 15.59
N GLU A 47 -2.58 -4.20 15.57
CA GLU A 47 -3.05 -2.82 15.59
C GLU A 47 -2.52 -2.06 16.81
N SER A 48 -2.58 -2.66 18.01
CA SER A 48 -2.01 -2.06 19.22
C SER A 48 -0.51 -1.82 19.11
N THR A 49 0.21 -2.68 18.39
CA THR A 49 1.65 -2.48 18.12
C THR A 49 1.87 -1.30 17.18
N ASP A 50 1.03 -1.17 16.15
CA ASP A 50 1.09 -0.06 15.21
C ASP A 50 0.76 1.28 15.87
N LEU A 51 -0.23 1.33 16.77
CA LEU A 51 -0.54 2.52 17.57
C LEU A 51 0.57 2.88 18.56
N ALA A 52 1.23 1.88 19.16
CA ALA A 52 2.38 2.13 20.02
C ALA A 52 3.56 2.71 19.22
N ASN A 53 3.83 2.20 18.01
CA ASN A 53 4.84 2.74 17.11
C ASN A 53 4.49 4.17 16.67
N ALA A 54 3.22 4.45 16.36
CA ALA A 54 2.76 5.80 16.03
C ALA A 54 3.02 6.77 17.18
N LYS A 55 2.75 6.36 18.42
CA LYS A 55 2.99 7.17 19.61
C LYS A 55 4.49 7.42 19.84
N SER A 56 5.33 6.41 19.62
CA SER A 56 6.78 6.57 19.70
C SER A 56 7.30 7.55 18.65
N ALA A 57 6.87 7.39 17.39
CA ALA A 57 7.23 8.30 16.29
C ALA A 57 6.72 9.73 16.54
N TYR A 58 5.51 9.90 17.09
CA TYR A 58 5.01 11.20 17.51
C TYR A 58 5.91 11.87 18.54
N ASN A 59 6.32 11.14 19.58
CA ASN A 59 7.19 11.70 20.63
C ASN A 59 8.56 12.09 20.08
N GLU A 60 9.14 11.24 19.23
CA GLU A 60 10.42 11.50 18.57
C GLU A 60 10.33 12.74 17.67
N LEU A 61 9.29 12.84 16.83
CA LEU A 61 9.07 13.98 15.97
C LEU A 61 8.91 15.27 16.78
N MET A 62 8.13 15.23 17.87
CA MET A 62 7.93 16.38 18.76
C MET A 62 9.21 16.81 19.49
N MET A 63 10.10 15.87 19.82
CA MET A 63 11.43 16.21 20.32
C MET A 63 12.26 16.94 19.25
N ASN A 64 12.21 16.48 18.00
CA ASN A 64 12.91 17.14 16.89
C ASN A 64 12.38 18.56 16.61
N VAL A 65 11.05 18.77 16.66
CA VAL A 65 10.44 20.11 16.60
C VAL A 65 10.97 21.00 17.73
N ALA A 66 11.06 20.48 18.96
CA ALA A 66 11.46 21.26 20.13
C ALA A 66 12.95 21.61 20.14
N GLU A 67 13.81 20.73 19.60
CA GLU A 67 15.27 20.92 19.65
C GLU A 67 15.81 21.79 18.52
N LYS A 68 15.42 21.58 17.25
CA LYS A 68 16.27 22.03 16.12
C LYS A 68 15.62 22.52 14.82
N GLU A 69 14.33 22.32 14.52
CA GLU A 69 13.81 22.60 13.15
C GLU A 69 12.37 23.15 13.11
N GLU A 70 12.10 24.13 12.24
CA GLU A 70 10.72 24.61 12.00
C GLU A 70 9.85 23.54 11.28
N GLU A 71 10.47 22.59 10.57
CA GLU A 71 9.84 21.47 9.86
C GLU A 71 10.73 20.20 9.94
N PRO A 72 10.56 19.32 10.95
CA PRO A 72 11.36 18.11 11.08
C PRO A 72 11.05 17.07 10.00
N GLU A 73 12.06 16.25 9.67
CA GLU A 73 11.89 15.12 8.76
C GLU A 73 10.79 14.13 9.23
N PRO A 74 9.90 13.66 8.32
CA PRO A 74 8.85 12.71 8.69
C PRO A 74 9.38 11.34 9.11
N ILE A 75 8.78 10.75 10.15
CA ILE A 75 9.12 9.40 10.62
C ILE A 75 8.14 8.38 10.03
N SER A 76 8.66 7.34 9.39
CA SER A 76 7.88 6.32 8.69
C SER A 76 8.09 4.93 9.27
N PHE A 77 7.02 4.17 9.48
CA PHE A 77 7.12 2.76 9.91
C PHE A 77 6.08 1.86 9.24
N LYS A 78 6.48 0.62 8.99
CA LYS A 78 5.61 -0.41 8.40
C LYS A 78 4.60 -0.94 9.42
N LEU A 79 3.34 -1.03 9.00
CA LEU A 79 2.25 -1.60 9.79
C LEU A 79 2.39 -3.11 9.94
N LYS A 80 2.04 -3.61 11.11
CA LYS A 80 2.00 -5.03 11.46
C LYS A 80 0.65 -5.65 11.13
N GLN A 81 -0.42 -4.86 11.10
CA GLN A 81 -1.77 -5.32 10.81
C GLN A 81 -1.88 -5.98 9.41
N LYS A 82 -2.79 -6.96 9.29
CA LYS A 82 -3.07 -7.76 8.10
C LYS A 82 -4.52 -7.65 7.61
N HIS A 83 -5.41 -7.03 8.38
CA HIS A 83 -6.77 -6.67 7.96
C HIS A 83 -6.85 -5.16 7.68
N PRO A 84 -7.60 -4.70 6.67
CA PRO A 84 -7.77 -3.26 6.46
C PRO A 84 -8.69 -2.63 7.51
N GLY A 85 -8.46 -1.35 7.80
CA GLY A 85 -9.25 -0.56 8.74
C GLY A 85 -8.91 -0.81 10.22
N TRP A 86 -9.57 -0.07 11.09
CA TRP A 86 -9.45 -0.20 12.55
C TRP A 86 -10.33 -1.32 13.08
N GLN A 87 -9.77 -2.19 13.93
CA GLN A 87 -10.44 -3.31 14.59
C GLN A 87 -10.84 -2.97 16.04
N SER A 88 -10.23 -1.92 16.60
CA SER A 88 -10.65 -1.31 17.86
C SER A 88 -11.84 -0.37 17.66
N PRO A 89 -12.68 -0.20 18.70
CA PRO A 89 -13.73 0.82 18.69
C PRO A 89 -13.14 2.21 18.47
N LEU A 90 -13.83 3.02 17.66
CA LEU A 90 -13.51 4.43 17.46
C LEU A 90 -14.08 5.25 18.64
N PRO A 91 -13.46 6.41 18.99
CA PRO A 91 -12.31 7.02 18.33
C PRO A 91 -10.96 6.42 18.74
N ILE A 92 -9.99 6.48 17.82
CA ILE A 92 -8.58 6.20 18.09
C ILE A 92 -7.84 7.53 18.27
N THR A 93 -6.96 7.62 19.26
CA THR A 93 -6.21 8.85 19.55
C THR A 93 -4.72 8.56 19.71
N VAL A 94 -3.87 9.35 19.04
CA VAL A 94 -2.42 9.34 19.19
C VAL A 94 -1.93 10.78 19.31
N GLY A 95 -1.33 11.12 20.45
CA GLY A 95 -0.95 12.51 20.74
C GLY A 95 -2.19 13.41 20.76
N SER A 96 -2.16 14.48 19.96
CA SER A 96 -3.29 15.39 19.76
C SER A 96 -4.23 15.00 18.60
N ALA A 97 -3.88 13.98 17.81
CA ALA A 97 -4.68 13.55 16.66
C ALA A 97 -5.70 12.47 17.05
N SER A 98 -6.91 12.56 16.48
CA SER A 98 -7.99 11.60 16.71
C SER A 98 -8.68 11.21 15.41
N PHE A 99 -9.17 9.98 15.36
CA PHE A 99 -9.95 9.43 14.25
C PHE A 99 -11.22 8.77 14.76
N ASP A 100 -12.37 9.29 14.37
CA ASP A 100 -13.71 8.81 14.75
C ASP A 100 -14.43 8.06 13.61
N GLY A 101 -13.73 7.83 12.50
CA GLY A 101 -14.31 7.28 11.27
C GLY A 101 -14.24 8.27 10.11
N THR A 102 -13.78 9.49 10.38
CA THR A 102 -13.55 10.52 9.37
C THR A 102 -12.11 11.03 9.44
N ASN A 103 -11.54 11.37 8.28
CA ASN A 103 -10.24 12.03 8.23
C ASN A 103 -10.33 13.41 8.88
N THR A 104 -9.28 13.78 9.57
CA THR A 104 -9.09 15.12 10.15
C THR A 104 -7.81 15.74 9.59
N ASP A 105 -7.56 17.01 9.89
CA ASP A 105 -6.32 17.68 9.48
C ASP A 105 -5.05 16.94 9.95
N ASN A 106 -5.15 16.23 11.09
CA ASN A 106 -4.03 15.55 11.74
C ASN A 106 -4.12 14.03 11.66
N TRP A 107 -5.16 13.49 11.03
CA TRP A 107 -5.32 12.05 10.86
C TRP A 107 -5.91 11.72 9.50
N VAL A 108 -5.11 11.02 8.70
CA VAL A 108 -5.32 10.97 7.27
C VAL A 108 -5.19 9.51 6.81
N GLY A 109 -6.32 8.92 6.42
CA GLY A 109 -6.40 7.55 5.93
C GLY A 109 -6.60 6.51 7.03
N THR A 110 -6.68 5.25 6.61
CA THR A 110 -6.84 4.09 7.48
C THR A 110 -5.74 3.05 7.24
N PRO A 111 -5.37 2.29 8.29
CA PRO A 111 -4.32 1.29 8.20
C PRO A 111 -4.75 0.10 7.34
N GLY A 112 -3.74 -0.58 6.78
CA GLY A 112 -3.92 -1.58 5.76
C GLY A 112 -2.98 -2.76 5.86
N ARG A 113 -3.30 -3.81 5.08
CA ARG A 113 -2.37 -4.93 4.90
C ARG A 113 -1.09 -4.42 4.25
N ASN A 114 0.04 -4.61 4.95
CA ASN A 114 1.36 -4.16 4.50
C ASN A 114 1.45 -2.64 4.28
N GLY A 115 0.55 -1.87 4.90
CA GLY A 115 0.60 -0.42 4.85
C GLY A 115 1.75 0.17 5.67
N THR A 116 1.81 1.48 5.67
CA THR A 116 2.79 2.30 6.39
C THR A 116 2.03 3.40 7.11
N CYS A 117 2.48 3.77 8.30
CA CYS A 117 2.11 5.05 8.89
C CYS A 117 3.28 6.00 8.73
N VAL A 118 2.99 7.23 8.29
CA VAL A 118 3.97 8.29 8.36
C VAL A 118 3.49 9.42 9.24
N VAL A 119 4.37 9.82 10.15
CA VAL A 119 4.18 10.89 11.12
C VAL A 119 4.99 12.10 10.63
N SER A 120 4.30 13.15 10.21
CA SER A 120 4.90 14.41 9.74
C SER A 120 4.43 15.59 10.56
N TYR A 121 5.09 16.74 10.44
CA TYR A 121 4.72 17.96 11.15
C TYR A 121 4.49 19.11 10.16
N GLU A 122 3.42 19.87 10.36
CA GLU A 122 3.18 21.14 9.68
C GLU A 122 2.95 22.23 10.73
N LYS A 123 3.66 23.38 10.64
CA LYS A 123 3.63 24.45 11.66
C LYS A 123 2.23 24.92 12.10
N ASN A 124 1.27 24.94 11.17
CA ASN A 124 -0.10 25.41 11.41
C ASN A 124 -1.08 24.30 11.84
N LYS A 125 -0.75 23.03 11.60
CA LYS A 125 -1.65 21.89 11.87
C LYS A 125 -1.15 21.02 13.03
N GLY A 126 0.16 21.01 13.27
CA GLY A 126 0.83 20.14 14.23
C GLY A 126 1.25 18.82 13.57
N VAL A 127 1.26 17.75 14.37
CA VAL A 127 1.63 16.41 13.90
C VAL A 127 0.47 15.77 13.14
N ILE A 128 0.78 15.23 11.96
CA ILE A 128 -0.15 14.59 11.04
C ILE A 128 0.23 13.11 10.90
N PHE A 129 -0.73 12.22 11.13
CA PHE A 129 -0.59 10.79 10.86
C PHE A 129 -1.21 10.46 9.52
N THR A 130 -0.40 9.95 8.59
CA THR A 130 -0.85 9.45 7.29
C THR A 130 -0.77 7.93 7.26
N TRP A 131 -1.91 7.26 7.28
CA TRP A 131 -2.03 5.80 7.28
C TRP A 131 -2.32 5.28 5.87
N SER A 132 -1.64 4.20 5.47
CA SER A 132 -1.81 3.59 4.16
C SER A 132 -2.24 2.12 4.17
N GLY A 133 -2.65 1.64 2.99
CA GLY A 133 -3.11 0.30 2.67
C GLY A 133 -4.55 -0.02 3.09
N GLY A 134 -5.24 0.91 3.77
CA GLY A 134 -6.64 0.75 4.19
C GLY A 134 -7.63 1.08 3.08
N THR A 135 -8.91 0.81 3.32
CA THR A 135 -10.00 1.08 2.38
C THR A 135 -10.23 2.58 2.12
N GLU A 136 -9.63 3.46 2.93
CA GLU A 136 -9.72 4.93 2.81
C GLU A 136 -8.40 5.61 2.40
N ASP A 137 -7.33 4.84 2.11
CA ASP A 137 -5.98 5.33 1.73
C ASP A 137 -5.97 6.14 0.41
N ALA A 138 -7.06 6.09 -0.36
CA ALA A 138 -7.22 6.89 -1.57
C ALA A 138 -7.44 8.39 -1.32
N ALA A 139 -7.87 8.83 -0.13
CA ALA A 139 -8.31 10.21 0.13
C ALA A 139 -7.29 11.09 0.88
N ALA A 140 -6.10 10.55 1.15
CA ALA A 140 -5.21 10.99 2.23
C ALA A 140 -3.86 11.56 1.78
N ARG A 141 -3.48 11.32 0.52
CA ARG A 141 -2.24 11.83 -0.05
C ARG A 141 -2.47 13.25 -0.58
N PRO A 142 -1.47 14.17 -0.56
CA PRO A 142 -1.60 15.47 -1.21
C PRO A 142 -2.19 15.27 -2.59
N THR A 143 -3.41 15.78 -2.76
CA THR A 143 -4.17 15.59 -3.97
C THR A 143 -4.14 16.90 -4.72
N TYR A 144 -3.66 16.84 -5.95
CA TYR A 144 -3.54 17.98 -6.84
C TYR A 144 -4.57 17.88 -7.94
N LYS A 145 -5.15 19.01 -8.33
CA LYS A 145 -5.90 19.09 -9.58
C LYS A 145 -4.92 18.94 -10.73
N GLY A 146 -5.36 18.22 -11.76
CA GLY A 146 -4.60 18.07 -12.98
C GLY A 146 -5.50 17.87 -14.19
N ASP A 147 -4.85 17.63 -15.32
CA ASP A 147 -5.51 17.30 -16.57
C ASP A 147 -4.55 16.51 -17.45
N LEU A 148 -5.00 15.40 -18.03
CA LEU A 148 -4.25 14.65 -19.06
C LEU A 148 -4.29 15.34 -20.44
N LEU A 149 -4.94 16.50 -20.59
CA LEU A 149 -4.96 17.29 -21.82
C LEU A 149 -5.34 16.44 -23.04
N GLU A 150 -4.60 16.55 -24.15
CA GLU A 150 -4.83 15.73 -25.35
C GLU A 150 -4.38 14.27 -25.17
N THR A 151 -3.54 13.96 -24.17
CA THR A 151 -3.03 12.62 -23.92
C THR A 151 -4.17 11.65 -23.58
N VAL A 152 -5.20 12.04 -22.81
CA VAL A 152 -6.33 11.12 -22.53
C VAL A 152 -7.08 10.73 -23.81
N THR A 153 -7.32 11.68 -24.71
CA THR A 153 -8.01 11.44 -25.99
C THR A 153 -7.16 10.53 -26.88
N PHE A 154 -5.86 10.81 -26.97
CA PHE A 154 -4.93 10.00 -27.73
C PHE A 154 -4.88 8.55 -27.22
N LEU A 155 -4.69 8.35 -25.91
CA LEU A 155 -4.63 7.03 -25.30
C LEU A 155 -5.94 6.24 -25.47
N LYS A 156 -7.10 6.90 -25.41
CA LYS A 156 -8.39 6.26 -25.72
C LYS A 156 -8.50 5.86 -27.20
N GLY A 157 -8.02 6.71 -28.10
CA GLY A 157 -8.06 6.44 -29.54
C GLY A 157 -7.26 5.22 -29.98
N VAL A 158 -6.24 4.82 -29.23
CA VAL A 158 -5.41 3.63 -29.51
C VAL A 158 -5.87 2.36 -28.78
N PHE A 159 -6.88 2.44 -27.91
CA PHE A 159 -7.36 1.31 -27.09
C PHE A 159 -7.77 0.06 -27.89
N SER A 160 -8.35 0.25 -29.08
CA SER A 160 -8.77 -0.87 -29.92
C SER A 160 -7.60 -1.74 -30.36
N LYS A 161 -6.39 -1.17 -30.42
CA LYS A 161 -5.15 -1.85 -30.83
C LYS A 161 -4.34 -2.38 -29.66
N ARG A 162 -4.84 -2.28 -28.42
CA ARG A 162 -4.05 -2.59 -27.21
C ARG A 162 -3.44 -3.98 -27.19
N ASN A 163 -4.04 -4.97 -27.86
CA ASN A 163 -3.58 -6.36 -27.90
C ASN A 163 -2.77 -6.68 -29.17
N GLU A 164 -2.39 -5.69 -29.96
CA GLU A 164 -1.84 -5.89 -31.30
C GLU A 164 -0.61 -5.00 -31.57
N GLY A 165 0.24 -5.47 -32.47
CA GLY A 165 1.35 -4.69 -33.04
C GLY A 165 2.27 -4.06 -31.98
N THR A 166 2.55 -2.77 -32.16
CA THR A 166 3.49 -2.01 -31.34
C THR A 166 3.04 -1.88 -29.88
N MET A 167 1.75 -2.06 -29.58
CA MET A 167 1.25 -2.02 -28.20
C MET A 167 1.59 -3.28 -27.39
N GLN A 168 2.15 -4.31 -28.02
CA GLN A 168 2.55 -5.55 -27.37
C GLN A 168 4.07 -5.80 -27.39
N ASN A 169 4.84 -4.93 -28.05
CA ASN A 169 6.29 -5.05 -28.13
C ASN A 169 6.98 -3.88 -27.39
N ASN A 170 8.29 -3.79 -27.56
CA ASN A 170 9.18 -2.81 -26.96
C ASN A 170 8.91 -1.35 -27.43
N GLU A 171 7.94 -1.14 -28.32
CA GLU A 171 7.46 0.17 -28.80
C GLU A 171 6.12 0.59 -28.19
N ALA A 172 5.66 -0.10 -27.13
CA ALA A 172 4.39 0.17 -26.45
C ALA A 172 4.43 1.45 -25.59
N PHE A 173 4.97 2.53 -26.15
CA PHE A 173 5.13 3.83 -25.51
C PHE A 173 4.83 4.97 -26.48
N TYR A 174 4.48 6.12 -25.92
CA TYR A 174 4.18 7.33 -26.68
C TYR A 174 5.03 8.48 -26.17
N SER A 175 5.76 9.13 -27.07
CA SER A 175 6.60 10.28 -26.72
C SER A 175 5.78 11.58 -26.69
N LYS A 176 6.32 12.60 -26.00
CA LYS A 176 5.78 13.98 -25.97
C LYS A 176 4.33 14.07 -25.49
N GLN A 177 3.92 13.16 -24.60
CA GLN A 177 2.62 13.23 -23.96
C GLN A 177 2.65 14.31 -22.88
N THR A 178 1.57 15.08 -22.77
CA THR A 178 1.50 16.26 -21.91
C THR A 178 0.37 16.14 -20.92
N PHE A 179 0.60 16.64 -19.71
CA PHE A 179 -0.42 16.72 -18.67
C PHE A 179 -0.04 17.78 -17.64
N THR A 180 -0.99 18.14 -16.78
CA THR A 180 -0.76 19.08 -15.68
C THR A 180 -0.99 18.43 -14.33
N ILE A 181 -0.18 18.83 -13.34
CA ILE A 181 -0.36 18.49 -11.92
C ILE A 181 -0.13 19.76 -11.12
N ASN A 182 -1.11 20.18 -10.32
CA ASN A 182 -1.06 21.41 -9.53
C ASN A 182 -0.72 22.67 -10.36
N GLY A 183 -1.23 22.75 -11.59
CA GLY A 183 -0.95 23.85 -12.53
C GLY A 183 0.45 23.81 -13.19
N LYS A 184 1.32 22.86 -12.83
CA LYS A 184 2.60 22.63 -13.50
C LYS A 184 2.43 21.67 -14.67
N SER A 185 2.94 22.06 -15.84
CA SER A 185 2.92 21.22 -17.05
C SER A 185 4.09 20.26 -17.07
N TYR A 186 3.82 19.02 -17.48
CA TYR A 186 4.79 17.97 -17.67
C TYR A 186 4.69 17.45 -19.09
N THR A 187 5.85 17.16 -19.68
CA THR A 187 5.97 16.49 -20.97
C THR A 187 6.88 15.28 -20.77
N THR A 188 6.41 14.10 -21.14
CA THR A 188 7.14 12.86 -20.89
C THR A 188 6.74 11.76 -21.88
N ARG A 189 7.45 10.64 -21.81
CA ARG A 189 7.09 9.38 -22.45
C ARG A 189 6.12 8.61 -21.56
N VAL A 190 5.08 8.05 -22.19
CA VAL A 190 4.02 7.29 -21.52
C VAL A 190 3.99 5.86 -22.03
N TYR A 191 4.17 4.89 -21.13
CA TYR A 191 4.20 3.45 -21.45
C TYR A 191 2.87 2.76 -21.17
N TYR A 192 2.46 1.84 -22.04
CA TYR A 192 1.35 0.93 -21.75
C TYR A 192 1.83 -0.19 -20.83
N ALA A 193 1.42 -0.15 -19.57
CA ALA A 193 1.94 -1.02 -18.51
C ALA A 193 1.57 -2.50 -18.70
N ASP A 194 0.41 -2.79 -19.30
CA ASP A 194 -0.07 -4.15 -19.52
C ASP A 194 0.44 -4.77 -20.84
N SER A 195 1.32 -4.08 -21.57
CA SER A 195 1.93 -4.64 -22.77
C SER A 195 2.72 -5.91 -22.44
N ALA A 196 2.78 -6.87 -23.38
CA ALA A 196 3.58 -8.06 -23.17
C ALA A 196 5.07 -7.75 -22.91
N ALA A 197 5.59 -6.65 -23.46
CA ALA A 197 6.97 -6.22 -23.28
C ALA A 197 7.27 -5.62 -21.89
N PHE A 198 6.32 -4.91 -21.27
CA PHE A 198 6.60 -4.14 -20.04
C PHE A 198 5.96 -4.70 -18.77
N LYS A 199 4.89 -5.49 -18.88
CA LYS A 199 4.15 -6.00 -17.70
C LYS A 199 5.02 -6.76 -16.69
N ASP A 200 6.03 -7.48 -17.17
CA ASP A 200 6.91 -8.26 -16.30
C ASP A 200 7.91 -7.38 -15.55
N ALA A 201 8.32 -6.24 -16.12
CA ALA A 201 9.20 -5.27 -15.48
C ALA A 201 8.53 -4.57 -14.28
N LEU A 202 7.19 -4.53 -14.27
CA LEU A 202 6.41 -3.94 -13.20
C LEU A 202 6.04 -4.94 -12.09
N LYS A 203 6.32 -6.24 -12.24
CA LYS A 203 6.04 -7.24 -11.20
C LYS A 203 6.92 -6.98 -9.97
N GLY A 204 6.28 -6.55 -8.88
CA GLY A 204 6.98 -6.22 -7.64
C GLY A 204 7.76 -4.90 -7.71
N TYR A 205 7.60 -4.12 -8.77
CA TYR A 205 8.11 -2.77 -8.84
C TYR A 205 7.27 -1.86 -7.94
N GLU A 206 7.92 -1.23 -6.96
CA GLU A 206 7.33 -0.19 -6.13
C GLU A 206 7.80 1.18 -6.67
N PRO A 207 6.88 2.03 -7.18
CA PRO A 207 7.24 3.33 -7.74
C PRO A 207 7.95 4.22 -6.72
N LYS A 208 9.10 4.77 -7.08
CA LYS A 208 9.92 5.68 -6.27
C LYS A 208 10.53 6.78 -7.14
N PRO A 209 11.00 7.91 -6.58
CA PRO A 209 11.68 8.92 -7.36
C PRO A 209 12.92 8.35 -8.03
N VAL A 210 12.96 8.45 -9.35
CA VAL A 210 14.07 8.00 -10.19
C VAL A 210 14.05 8.77 -11.51
N SER A 211 15.22 8.85 -12.15
CA SER A 211 15.34 9.38 -13.50
C SER A 211 14.63 8.47 -14.52
N TYR A 212 14.37 9.00 -15.71
CA TYR A 212 13.90 8.21 -16.84
C TYR A 212 14.84 7.04 -17.19
N LYS A 213 16.15 7.29 -17.11
CA LYS A 213 17.18 6.29 -17.43
C LYS A 213 17.17 5.10 -16.48
N ASP A 214 16.81 5.35 -15.23
CA ASP A 214 16.72 4.31 -14.19
C ASP A 214 15.30 3.71 -14.09
N SER A 215 14.42 4.03 -15.03
CA SER A 215 13.08 3.46 -15.10
C SER A 215 13.12 1.97 -15.46
N PRO A 216 12.12 1.18 -15.03
CA PRO A 216 12.00 -0.23 -15.44
C PRO A 216 11.75 -0.41 -16.95
N PHE A 217 11.41 0.67 -17.67
CA PHE A 217 11.11 0.64 -19.10
C PHE A 217 12.31 0.93 -19.99
N PHE A 218 13.24 1.78 -19.53
CA PHE A 218 14.42 2.19 -20.29
C PHE A 218 15.24 1.03 -20.88
N PRO A 219 15.58 -0.05 -20.14
CA PRO A 219 16.33 -1.16 -20.73
C PRO A 219 15.53 -2.03 -21.70
N LEU A 220 14.20 -1.86 -21.74
CA LEU A 220 13.29 -2.69 -22.53
C LEU A 220 12.74 -1.96 -23.74
N GLU A 221 12.87 -0.65 -23.85
CA GLU A 221 12.27 0.07 -24.97
C GLU A 221 13.07 -0.07 -26.26
N ALA A 222 12.38 -0.06 -27.40
CA ALA A 222 13.01 -0.25 -28.71
C ALA A 222 13.95 0.91 -29.10
N TRP A 223 13.67 2.12 -28.62
CA TRP A 223 14.42 3.32 -28.95
C TRP A 223 14.47 4.30 -27.77
N HIS A 224 15.67 4.61 -27.30
CA HIS A 224 15.91 5.55 -26.21
C HIS A 224 17.00 6.57 -26.58
N ASN A 225 17.03 7.70 -25.88
CA ASN A 225 18.13 8.65 -25.97
C ASN A 225 18.58 9.08 -24.57
N ASP A 226 19.86 9.40 -24.44
CA ASP A 226 20.49 9.64 -23.13
C ASP A 226 20.33 11.08 -22.62
N ASN A 227 19.69 11.96 -23.41
CA ASN A 227 19.51 13.38 -23.11
C ASN A 227 18.12 13.73 -22.53
N GLN A 228 17.38 12.74 -22.01
CA GLN A 228 16.08 12.98 -21.38
C GLN A 228 16.24 13.24 -19.88
N THR A 229 16.06 14.50 -19.50
CA THR A 229 15.99 14.95 -18.09
C THR A 229 14.56 14.97 -17.54
N GLN A 230 13.58 14.56 -18.36
CA GLN A 230 12.19 14.46 -17.98
C GLN A 230 11.95 13.14 -17.24
N GLY A 231 10.92 13.08 -16.40
CA GLY A 231 10.46 11.83 -15.81
C GLY A 231 9.87 10.85 -16.83
N PHE A 232 9.23 9.79 -16.38
CA PHE A 232 8.44 8.84 -17.20
C PHE A 232 7.05 8.65 -16.61
N ALA A 233 6.09 8.24 -17.45
CA ALA A 233 4.76 7.86 -16.99
C ALA A 233 4.33 6.52 -17.58
N TYR A 234 3.39 5.85 -16.93
CA TYR A 234 2.80 4.62 -17.44
C TYR A 234 1.34 4.51 -17.02
N TYR A 235 0.57 3.77 -17.81
CA TYR A 235 -0.88 3.67 -17.63
C TYR A 235 -1.41 2.26 -17.89
N THR A 236 -2.60 2.00 -17.35
CA THR A 236 -3.40 0.79 -17.60
C THR A 236 -4.79 1.18 -18.09
N TYR A 237 -5.41 0.30 -18.88
CA TYR A 237 -6.79 0.50 -19.31
C TYR A 237 -7.78 -0.09 -18.30
N GLY A 238 -8.93 0.56 -18.20
CA GLY A 238 -10.12 0.06 -17.54
C GLY A 238 -11.16 -0.43 -18.55
N GLU A 239 -12.38 -0.63 -18.05
CA GLU A 239 -13.51 -1.01 -18.90
C GLU A 239 -13.75 0.04 -19.99
N GLY A 240 -14.06 -0.42 -21.20
CA GLY A 240 -14.39 0.45 -22.34
C GLY A 240 -13.25 1.36 -22.82
N GLY A 241 -12.01 1.11 -22.41
CA GLY A 241 -10.85 1.91 -22.82
C GLY A 241 -10.64 3.19 -22.00
N THR A 242 -11.32 3.30 -20.86
CA THR A 242 -11.01 4.31 -19.85
C THR A 242 -9.59 4.15 -19.31
N ILE A 243 -8.99 5.23 -18.81
CA ILE A 243 -7.66 5.14 -18.18
C ILE A 243 -7.85 4.81 -16.69
N ASN A 244 -7.68 3.54 -16.33
CA ASN A 244 -7.91 3.05 -14.97
C ASN A 244 -6.87 3.60 -13.98
N MET A 245 -5.61 3.65 -14.40
CA MET A 245 -4.52 4.19 -13.59
C MET A 245 -3.50 4.85 -14.51
N PHE A 246 -3.02 6.02 -14.10
CA PHE A 246 -1.91 6.73 -14.72
C PHE A 246 -0.92 7.13 -13.63
N THR A 247 0.32 6.65 -13.72
CA THR A 247 1.39 6.97 -12.75
C THR A 247 2.49 7.73 -13.47
N TYR A 248 2.92 8.84 -12.87
CA TYR A 248 4.04 9.66 -13.32
C TYR A 248 5.15 9.64 -12.28
N VAL A 249 6.37 9.41 -12.71
CA VAL A 249 7.58 9.33 -11.88
C VAL A 249 8.60 10.31 -12.43
N ASN A 250 9.23 11.09 -11.56
CA ASN A 250 10.44 11.84 -11.88
C ASN A 250 11.47 11.69 -10.74
N GLU A 251 12.58 12.41 -10.84
CA GLU A 251 13.68 12.31 -9.88
C GLU A 251 13.32 12.75 -8.45
N GLU A 252 12.26 13.53 -8.29
CA GLU A 252 11.84 14.10 -7.00
C GLU A 252 10.58 13.42 -6.44
N LYS A 253 9.66 13.01 -7.31
CA LYS A 253 8.28 12.72 -6.97
C LYS A 253 7.67 11.60 -7.80
N VAL A 254 6.71 10.91 -7.19
CA VAL A 254 5.80 9.99 -7.85
C VAL A 254 4.37 10.46 -7.65
N TYR A 255 3.64 10.64 -8.74
CA TYR A 255 2.23 11.01 -8.74
C TYR A 255 1.39 9.92 -9.40
N GLN A 256 0.17 9.73 -8.92
CA GLN A 256 -0.77 8.77 -9.50
C GLN A 256 -2.18 9.33 -9.57
N SER A 257 -2.84 9.13 -10.72
CA SER A 257 -4.26 9.37 -10.92
C SER A 257 -4.98 8.06 -11.25
N THR A 258 -6.22 7.94 -10.78
CA THR A 258 -7.13 6.80 -11.08
C THR A 258 -8.45 7.27 -11.67
N ASP A 259 -8.47 8.50 -12.19
CA ASP A 259 -9.67 9.18 -12.69
C ASP A 259 -9.37 10.01 -13.94
N GLU A 260 -8.50 9.47 -14.79
CA GLU A 260 -8.09 10.05 -16.07
C GLU A 260 -7.40 11.43 -15.93
N GLY A 261 -6.67 11.62 -14.84
CA GLY A 261 -5.83 12.80 -14.58
C GLY A 261 -6.53 13.98 -13.94
N LYS A 262 -7.81 13.86 -13.57
CA LYS A 262 -8.54 14.96 -12.92
C LYS A 262 -7.97 15.23 -11.52
N HIS A 263 -7.64 14.17 -10.79
CA HIS A 263 -7.03 14.24 -9.48
C HIS A 263 -5.76 13.37 -9.42
N TRP A 264 -4.69 13.95 -8.89
CA TRP A 264 -3.39 13.32 -8.76
C TRP A 264 -2.97 13.23 -7.30
N ARG A 265 -2.60 12.04 -6.86
CA ARG A 265 -2.08 11.79 -5.52
C ARG A 265 -0.56 11.74 -5.56
N ASP A 266 0.11 12.47 -4.69
CA ASP A 266 1.54 12.25 -4.43
C ASP A 266 1.73 10.94 -3.66
N ILE A 267 2.32 9.96 -4.33
CA ILE A 267 2.59 8.63 -3.81
C ILE A 267 4.09 8.40 -3.56
N THR A 268 4.89 9.47 -3.57
CA THR A 268 6.33 9.41 -3.36
C THR A 268 6.65 8.61 -2.08
N PRO A 269 7.36 7.48 -2.18
CA PRO A 269 7.90 6.80 -1.02
C PRO A 269 8.77 7.78 -0.24
N ARG A 270 8.46 7.98 1.04
CA ARG A 270 9.34 8.73 1.92
C ARG A 270 10.59 7.85 2.12
N GLU A 271 11.75 8.39 1.74
CA GLU A 271 13.03 7.70 1.94
C GLU A 271 13.20 7.34 3.43
N LYS A 272 13.91 6.24 3.67
CA LYS A 272 14.11 5.67 5.01
C LYS A 272 15.12 6.45 5.81
#